data_AF-A0A9W3BTC2-F1
#
_entry.id   AF-A0A9W3BTC2-F1
#
_cell.length_a   1.000
_cell.length_b   1.000
_cell.length_c   1.000
_cell.angle_alpha   90.00
_cell.angle_beta   90.00
_cell.angle_gamma   90.00
#
_symmetry.space_group_name_H-M   'P 1'
#
loop_
_entity.id
_entity.type
_entity.pdbx_description
1 polymer ?
#
loop_
_entity_poly.entity_id
_entity_poly.type
_entity_poly.pdbx_seq_one_letter_code
_entity_poly.pdbx_strand_id
1 'polypeptide(L)'
;MYKACWYLEELGGVTCSSSDILKAIDDAIHDGVDVLSLSLVAKGITVVCAGGNAGPSAQTIANTAPWILTVAATTLDRSFATPIILGNKKVILGQAMYTGPKLGFTSLVYPEDPGNSNETFNGDCESLNFNPIRAMAGKVVLCFTTSRRYTTLSGDASFVKRAGGLGLIIARSPGYTLTPCKDDFPCVAVDYELGTDILFYIRSNGSPIVKIQPSRTIVGQPVGTKVATFSSRGPNSISPAILKPDIAAPGVNILAATSPNATNNAGGFAMYSGTSMAAPAISGVIALLKAMHPDWSPAAFRSAIVTTAWRTDPFGEQLPADGSSRKDADPFDYGGGLVNPEKAANPGLIYDMGPKDYILYLCSAGYNDSSISQLVGKVTVCSNPKPSVLDMNLPSITIPNLKDKVTLTRTVTNVGPVDSVYKVVVEPPFGVRVVVTPKKLVFNSKTKRVSFKVRASTMHKINTGYYFGSLIWTDSVHNVTIPVSARTQILQNYFDEN
;
A
#
# COMPACT_ATOMS: atom_id res chain seq x y z
N MET A 1 -10.81 -19.74 12.92
CA MET A 1 -11.41 -18.78 11.96
C MET A 1 -12.55 -18.10 12.67
N TYR A 2 -12.53 -16.77 12.79
CA TYR A 2 -13.55 -16.00 13.49
C TYR A 2 -14.31 -15.13 12.47
N LYS A 3 -15.58 -15.44 12.20
CA LYS A 3 -16.39 -14.72 11.21
C LYS A 3 -17.08 -13.52 11.87
N ALA A 4 -16.68 -12.31 11.50
CA ALA A 4 -17.23 -11.06 12.03
C ALA A 4 -17.84 -10.14 10.96
N CYS A 5 -17.91 -10.61 9.71
CA CYS A 5 -18.46 -9.86 8.59
C CYS A 5 -19.57 -10.67 7.93
N TRP A 6 -20.64 -9.97 7.56
CA TRP A 6 -21.88 -10.55 7.07
C TRP A 6 -22.34 -9.78 5.84
N TYR A 7 -22.92 -10.49 4.87
CA TYR A 7 -23.65 -9.84 3.80
C TYR A 7 -25.00 -9.39 4.35
N LEU A 8 -25.30 -8.10 4.27
CA LEU A 8 -26.61 -7.55 4.64
C LEU A 8 -27.30 -7.06 3.38
N GLU A 9 -28.41 -7.71 3.03
CA GLU A 9 -29.22 -7.37 1.84
C GLU A 9 -29.67 -5.90 1.85
N GLU A 10 -30.04 -5.37 3.01
CA GLU A 10 -30.48 -3.99 3.21
C GLU A 10 -29.40 -2.94 2.86
N LEU A 11 -28.12 -3.30 2.96
CA LEU A 11 -26.99 -2.43 2.64
C LEU A 11 -26.33 -2.78 1.29
N GLY A 12 -26.85 -3.78 0.59
CA GLY A 12 -26.32 -4.23 -0.71
C GLY A 12 -24.85 -4.66 -0.66
N GLY A 13 -24.35 -5.14 0.48
CA GLY A 13 -22.92 -5.38 0.66
C GLY A 13 -22.53 -6.14 1.92
N VAL A 14 -21.23 -6.46 2.01
CA VAL A 14 -20.63 -7.04 3.20
C VAL A 14 -20.30 -5.93 4.19
N THR A 15 -20.79 -6.07 5.41
CA THR A 15 -20.44 -5.20 6.54
C THR A 15 -19.89 -6.00 7.70
N CYS A 16 -19.14 -5.34 8.56
CA CYS A 16 -18.57 -5.91 9.76
C CYS A 16 -18.95 -4.97 10.91
N SER A 17 -19.89 -5.36 11.77
CA SER A 17 -20.31 -4.50 12.87
C SER A 17 -19.18 -4.42 13.91
N SER A 18 -19.03 -3.25 14.56
CA SER A 18 -18.01 -3.09 15.61
C SER A 18 -18.21 -4.08 16.76
N SER A 19 -19.45 -4.43 17.10
CA SER A 19 -19.76 -5.42 18.14
C SER A 19 -19.30 -6.83 17.77
N ASP A 20 -19.55 -7.26 16.53
CA ASP A 20 -19.14 -8.61 16.07
C ASP A 20 -17.62 -8.71 15.98
N ILE A 21 -16.97 -7.66 15.49
CA ILE A 21 -15.50 -7.57 15.45
C ILE A 21 -14.94 -7.67 16.86
N LEU A 22 -15.46 -6.87 17.81
CA LEU A 22 -14.98 -6.88 19.18
C LEU A 22 -15.17 -8.25 19.85
N LYS A 23 -16.31 -8.91 19.61
CA LYS A 23 -16.55 -10.26 20.14
C LYS A 23 -15.60 -11.30 19.54
N ALA A 24 -15.39 -11.26 18.22
CA ALA A 24 -14.45 -12.14 17.54
C ALA A 24 -13.01 -11.97 18.03
N ILE A 25 -12.61 -10.74 18.35
CA ILE A 25 -11.29 -10.45 18.96
C ILE A 25 -11.21 -11.04 20.36
N ASP A 26 -12.22 -10.78 21.20
CA ASP A 26 -12.22 -11.26 22.58
C ASP A 26 -12.13 -12.80 22.64
N ASP A 27 -12.87 -13.49 21.77
CA ASP A 27 -12.79 -14.95 21.62
C ASP A 27 -11.43 -15.40 21.10
N ALA A 28 -10.88 -14.76 20.06
CA ALA A 28 -9.56 -15.11 19.52
C ALA A 28 -8.44 -14.94 20.55
N ILE A 29 -8.50 -13.86 21.33
CA ILE A 29 -7.57 -13.61 22.43
C ILE A 29 -7.73 -14.66 23.53
N HIS A 30 -8.97 -15.02 23.89
CA HIS A 30 -9.25 -16.05 24.89
C HIS A 30 -8.75 -17.43 24.45
N ASP A 31 -8.89 -17.75 23.16
CA ASP A 31 -8.43 -19.00 22.56
C ASP A 31 -6.91 -19.06 22.38
N GLY A 32 -6.19 -17.97 22.65
CA GLY A 32 -4.73 -17.93 22.70
C GLY A 32 -4.04 -17.84 21.33
N VAL A 33 -4.64 -17.15 20.35
CA VAL A 33 -4.00 -16.95 19.03
C VAL A 33 -2.71 -16.12 19.13
N ASP A 34 -1.68 -16.45 18.34
CA ASP A 34 -0.40 -15.71 18.35
C ASP A 34 -0.43 -14.40 17.54
N VAL A 35 -1.22 -14.36 16.47
CA VAL A 35 -1.34 -13.21 15.55
C VAL A 35 -2.79 -13.04 15.13
N LEU A 36 -3.27 -11.79 15.18
CA LEU A 36 -4.58 -11.41 14.66
C LEU A 36 -4.41 -10.63 13.36
N SER A 37 -4.84 -11.23 12.25
CA SER A 37 -5.03 -10.53 10.98
C SER A 37 -6.39 -9.83 10.99
N LEU A 38 -6.50 -8.73 11.71
CA LEU A 38 -7.77 -8.03 11.95
C LEU A 38 -7.53 -6.60 12.43
N SER A 39 -8.49 -5.72 12.26
CA SER A 39 -8.49 -4.36 12.80
C SER A 39 -8.80 -4.27 14.30
N LEU A 40 -7.80 -4.45 15.22
CA LEU A 40 -7.69 -3.91 16.63
C LEU A 40 -6.92 -4.83 17.63
N VAL A 41 -6.25 -4.26 18.68
CA VAL A 41 -5.29 -4.93 19.63
C VAL A 41 -5.83 -5.15 21.05
N ALA A 42 -5.55 -6.31 21.65
CA ALA A 42 -5.36 -6.47 23.10
C ALA A 42 -4.57 -7.77 23.46
N LYS A 43 -3.96 -7.81 24.66
CA LYS A 43 -3.25 -8.94 25.33
C LYS A 43 -1.97 -9.50 24.67
N GLY A 44 -1.01 -8.64 24.31
CA GLY A 44 0.32 -9.10 23.89
C GLY A 44 0.36 -9.82 22.53
N ILE A 45 -0.76 -9.79 21.81
CA ILE A 45 -0.93 -10.33 20.47
C ILE A 45 -0.66 -9.21 19.46
N THR A 46 0.12 -9.51 18.43
CA THR A 46 0.35 -8.57 17.34
C THR A 46 -0.86 -8.53 16.44
N VAL A 47 -1.29 -7.31 16.10
CA VAL A 47 -2.47 -7.08 15.28
C VAL A 47 -2.08 -6.34 14.02
N VAL A 48 -2.45 -6.95 12.90
CA VAL A 48 -2.07 -6.51 11.57
C VAL A 48 -3.32 -6.11 10.80
N CYS A 49 -3.31 -4.90 10.26
CA CYS A 49 -4.48 -4.33 9.60
C CYS A 49 -4.12 -3.77 8.24
N ALA A 50 -5.05 -3.89 7.30
CA ALA A 50 -4.98 -3.22 6.02
C ALA A 50 -5.00 -1.69 6.18
N GLY A 51 -4.21 -0.95 5.40
CA GLY A 51 -4.20 0.52 5.40
C GLY A 51 -5.44 1.16 4.76
N GLY A 52 -6.22 0.41 3.98
CA GLY A 52 -7.35 0.92 3.22
C GLY A 52 -7.04 1.05 1.73
N ASN A 53 -8.08 1.17 0.92
CA ASN A 53 -8.00 1.18 -0.55
C ASN A 53 -8.54 2.50 -1.16
N ALA A 54 -8.43 3.61 -0.43
CA ALA A 54 -8.97 4.91 -0.82
C ALA A 54 -7.90 5.89 -1.34
N GLY A 55 -6.67 5.42 -1.57
CA GLY A 55 -5.60 6.20 -2.20
C GLY A 55 -5.92 6.61 -3.64
N PRO A 56 -5.09 7.47 -4.26
CA PRO A 56 -3.74 7.84 -3.83
C PRO A 56 -3.68 9.16 -3.05
N SER A 57 -4.82 9.81 -2.77
CA SER A 57 -4.84 11.08 -2.04
C SER A 57 -4.27 10.93 -0.63
N ALA A 58 -3.60 11.97 -0.15
CA ALA A 58 -3.10 12.04 1.23
C ALA A 58 -4.25 11.92 2.25
N GLN A 59 -3.92 11.48 3.47
CA GLN A 59 -4.85 11.37 4.61
C GLN A 59 -6.04 10.41 4.38
N THR A 60 -5.86 9.42 3.52
CA THR A 60 -6.86 8.37 3.23
C THR A 60 -6.65 7.09 4.05
N ILE A 61 -5.56 7.03 4.82
CA ILE A 61 -5.16 5.87 5.62
C ILE A 61 -6.14 5.60 6.77
N ALA A 62 -6.52 4.33 6.92
CA ALA A 62 -7.34 3.82 8.01
C ALA A 62 -6.50 3.02 9.03
N ASN A 63 -7.15 2.54 10.11
CA ASN A 63 -6.52 1.72 11.14
C ASN A 63 -5.28 2.37 11.76
N THR A 64 -5.38 3.65 12.11
CA THR A 64 -4.23 4.51 12.43
C THR A 64 -3.79 4.46 13.90
N ALA A 65 -4.40 3.59 14.71
CA ALA A 65 -4.07 3.47 16.12
C ALA A 65 -2.58 3.08 16.32
N PRO A 66 -1.87 3.63 17.33
CA PRO A 66 -0.45 3.37 17.49
C PRO A 66 -0.11 1.93 17.86
N TRP A 67 -1.05 1.13 18.33
CA TRP A 67 -0.81 -0.30 18.65
C TRP A 67 -1.04 -1.23 17.45
N ILE A 68 -1.72 -0.76 16.40
CA ILE A 68 -2.01 -1.55 15.18
C ILE A 68 -0.83 -1.48 14.22
N LEU A 69 -0.38 -2.61 13.67
CA LEU A 69 0.54 -2.64 12.52
C LEU A 69 -0.25 -2.47 11.21
N THR A 70 -0.13 -1.30 10.56
CA THR A 70 -0.89 -0.95 9.36
C THR A 70 -0.09 -1.19 8.09
N VAL A 71 -0.68 -1.92 7.14
CA VAL A 71 0.01 -2.42 5.95
C VAL A 71 -0.48 -1.74 4.67
N ALA A 72 0.44 -1.17 3.91
CA ALA A 72 0.22 -0.69 2.54
C ALA A 72 0.40 -1.81 1.50
N ALA A 73 -0.19 -1.62 0.32
CA ALA A 73 -0.13 -2.59 -0.77
C ALA A 73 0.87 -2.15 -1.85
N THR A 74 1.75 -3.07 -2.23
CA THR A 74 2.61 -2.94 -3.42
C THR A 74 2.20 -3.93 -4.49
N THR A 75 2.66 -3.69 -5.72
CA THR A 75 2.72 -4.74 -6.74
C THR A 75 3.78 -5.78 -6.41
N LEU A 76 3.77 -6.86 -7.19
CA LEU A 76 4.89 -7.78 -7.32
C LEU A 76 5.75 -7.34 -8.51
N ASP A 77 6.93 -7.93 -8.63
CA ASP A 77 7.75 -7.96 -9.85
C ASP A 77 7.15 -8.91 -10.93
N ARG A 78 5.81 -8.96 -11.01
CA ARG A 78 5.07 -9.87 -11.90
C ARG A 78 4.05 -9.10 -12.72
N SER A 79 3.99 -9.38 -14.02
CA SER A 79 3.00 -8.83 -14.94
C SER A 79 2.36 -9.91 -15.83
N PHE A 80 1.23 -9.58 -16.45
CA PHE A 80 0.48 -10.47 -17.33
C PHE A 80 0.44 -9.90 -18.75
N ALA A 81 1.57 -10.01 -19.43
CA ALA A 81 1.77 -9.44 -20.75
C ALA A 81 0.94 -10.18 -21.80
N THR A 82 0.23 -9.44 -22.64
CA THR A 82 -0.65 -9.98 -23.67
C THR A 82 -0.22 -9.41 -25.03
N PRO A 83 0.40 -10.23 -25.90
CA PRO A 83 0.86 -9.77 -27.19
C PRO A 83 -0.29 -9.37 -28.13
N ILE A 84 -0.26 -8.12 -28.57
CA ILE A 84 -1.10 -7.54 -29.62
C ILE A 84 -0.22 -7.42 -30.86
N ILE A 85 -0.54 -8.16 -31.92
CA ILE A 85 0.24 -8.19 -33.16
C ILE A 85 -0.57 -7.48 -34.24
N LEU A 86 -0.08 -6.34 -34.72
CA LEU A 86 -0.70 -5.56 -35.78
C LEU A 86 -0.35 -6.14 -37.16
N GLY A 87 -1.15 -5.83 -38.19
CA GLY A 87 -0.91 -6.33 -39.56
C GLY A 87 0.43 -5.90 -40.16
N ASN A 88 1.03 -4.80 -39.67
CA ASN A 88 2.37 -4.36 -40.03
C ASN A 88 3.50 -5.10 -39.28
N LYS A 89 3.18 -6.18 -38.56
CA LYS A 89 4.09 -7.02 -37.75
C LYS A 89 4.63 -6.34 -36.48
N LYS A 90 4.20 -5.11 -36.14
CA LYS A 90 4.54 -4.50 -34.85
C LYS A 90 3.87 -5.31 -33.72
N VAL A 91 4.65 -5.62 -32.69
CA VAL A 91 4.18 -6.34 -31.49
C VAL A 91 4.12 -5.33 -30.34
N ILE A 92 2.94 -5.21 -29.75
CA ILE A 92 2.68 -4.37 -28.58
C ILE A 92 2.35 -5.31 -27.41
N LEU A 93 2.98 -5.09 -26.26
CA LEU A 93 2.71 -5.87 -25.05
C LEU A 93 1.74 -5.10 -24.15
N GLY A 94 0.46 -5.42 -24.27
CA GLY A 94 -0.56 -4.95 -23.33
C GLY A 94 -0.61 -5.79 -22.05
N GLN A 95 -1.52 -5.47 -21.15
CA GLN A 95 -1.75 -6.18 -19.89
C GLN A 95 -3.18 -6.74 -19.85
N ALA A 96 -3.31 -8.04 -19.62
CA ALA A 96 -4.59 -8.72 -19.45
C ALA A 96 -4.43 -10.02 -18.66
N MET A 97 -5.52 -10.57 -18.14
CA MET A 97 -5.58 -11.95 -17.64
C MET A 97 -6.36 -12.82 -18.62
N TYR A 98 -5.90 -12.88 -19.86
CA TYR A 98 -6.58 -13.56 -20.95
C TYR A 98 -6.06 -15.00 -21.13
N THR A 99 -6.89 -15.97 -20.74
CA THR A 99 -6.60 -17.41 -20.84
C THR A 99 -7.30 -18.12 -22.00
N GLY A 100 -8.11 -17.39 -22.78
CA GLY A 100 -8.84 -17.93 -23.91
C GLY A 100 -7.97 -18.32 -25.11
N PRO A 101 -8.58 -18.87 -26.18
CA PRO A 101 -7.87 -19.27 -27.38
C PRO A 101 -7.26 -18.08 -28.13
N LYS A 102 -6.19 -18.29 -28.89
CA LYS A 102 -5.63 -17.22 -29.75
C LYS A 102 -6.71 -16.64 -30.68
N LEU A 103 -6.86 -15.31 -30.70
CA LEU A 103 -7.66 -14.65 -31.72
C LEU A 103 -6.80 -14.47 -32.97
N GLY A 104 -7.25 -15.00 -34.12
CA GLY A 104 -6.57 -14.84 -35.41
C GLY A 104 -6.49 -13.38 -35.88
N PHE A 105 -5.90 -13.14 -37.05
CA PHE A 105 -5.99 -11.79 -37.64
C PHE A 105 -7.44 -11.46 -37.98
N THR A 106 -7.91 -10.37 -37.40
CA THR A 106 -9.28 -9.85 -37.50
C THR A 106 -9.22 -8.34 -37.69
N SER A 107 -10.23 -7.77 -38.34
CA SER A 107 -10.35 -6.33 -38.51
C SER A 107 -10.29 -5.58 -37.18
N LEU A 108 -9.44 -4.55 -37.12
CA LEU A 108 -9.29 -3.64 -35.99
C LEU A 108 -10.03 -2.33 -36.29
N VAL A 109 -10.68 -1.74 -35.30
CA VAL A 109 -11.42 -0.49 -35.50
C VAL A 109 -11.28 0.44 -34.29
N TYR A 110 -11.21 1.74 -34.55
CA TYR A 110 -11.48 2.78 -33.57
C TYR A 110 -12.79 3.45 -34.00
N PRO A 111 -13.86 3.41 -33.18
CA PRO A 111 -15.14 4.02 -33.56
C PRO A 111 -14.99 5.56 -33.62
N GLU A 112 -14.78 6.06 -34.82
CA GLU A 112 -14.65 7.48 -35.15
C GLU A 112 -15.60 7.80 -36.31
N ASP A 113 -16.23 8.97 -36.24
CA ASP A 113 -17.22 9.37 -37.25
C ASP A 113 -16.53 9.50 -38.62
N PRO A 114 -17.00 8.78 -39.66
CA PRO A 114 -16.47 8.93 -41.01
C PRO A 114 -16.83 10.30 -41.66
N GLY A 115 -17.53 11.20 -40.96
CA GLY A 115 -17.80 12.58 -41.37
C GLY A 115 -18.97 12.74 -42.34
N ASN A 116 -19.66 11.65 -42.67
CA ASN A 116 -20.80 11.58 -43.59
C ASN A 116 -21.93 10.68 -43.06
N SER A 117 -22.02 10.51 -41.74
CA SER A 117 -23.00 9.63 -41.11
C SER A 117 -23.91 10.40 -40.16
N ASN A 118 -25.20 10.06 -40.13
CA ASN A 118 -26.15 10.56 -39.11
C ASN A 118 -26.09 9.73 -37.81
N GLU A 119 -25.04 8.93 -37.64
CA GLU A 119 -24.91 7.98 -36.53
C GLU A 119 -23.84 8.41 -35.54
N THR A 120 -24.01 8.00 -34.29
CA THR A 120 -23.07 8.35 -33.22
C THR A 120 -21.86 7.40 -33.25
N PHE A 121 -20.67 7.98 -33.32
CA PHE A 121 -19.41 7.26 -33.18
C PHE A 121 -18.63 7.79 -31.98
N ASN A 122 -18.35 6.92 -31.00
CA ASN A 122 -17.63 7.26 -29.79
C ASN A 122 -16.44 6.31 -29.60
N GLY A 123 -15.24 6.87 -29.57
CA GLY A 123 -14.00 6.17 -29.22
C GLY A 123 -13.73 6.10 -27.70
N ASP A 124 -14.60 6.73 -26.90
CA ASP A 124 -14.60 6.65 -25.44
C ASP A 124 -15.18 5.32 -24.98
N CYS A 125 -14.48 4.60 -24.09
CA CYS A 125 -14.85 3.24 -23.68
C CYS A 125 -16.25 3.21 -23.03
N GLU A 126 -16.52 4.16 -22.14
CA GLU A 126 -17.79 4.29 -21.42
C GLU A 126 -18.98 4.58 -22.35
N SER A 127 -18.71 5.13 -23.53
CA SER A 127 -19.71 5.54 -24.51
C SER A 127 -19.82 4.56 -25.68
N LEU A 128 -19.18 3.39 -25.58
CA LEU A 128 -19.19 2.39 -26.65
C LEU A 128 -20.61 1.91 -26.95
N ASN A 129 -21.48 1.84 -25.93
CA ASN A 129 -22.86 1.37 -26.04
C ASN A 129 -23.75 2.18 -27.00
N PHE A 130 -23.38 3.41 -27.29
CA PHE A 130 -24.11 4.28 -28.22
C PHE A 130 -23.69 4.11 -29.67
N ASN A 131 -22.60 3.38 -29.94
CA ASN A 131 -22.16 3.09 -31.30
C ASN A 131 -23.12 2.10 -32.00
N PRO A 132 -23.34 2.24 -33.32
CA PRO A 132 -24.09 1.27 -34.09
C PRO A 132 -23.40 -0.10 -34.07
N ILE A 133 -24.17 -1.19 -33.95
CA ILE A 133 -23.64 -2.57 -33.85
C ILE A 133 -22.62 -2.88 -34.97
N ARG A 134 -22.88 -2.42 -36.21
CA ARG A 134 -21.99 -2.64 -37.37
C ARG A 134 -20.61 -1.98 -37.24
N ALA A 135 -20.46 -0.98 -36.38
CA ALA A 135 -19.15 -0.38 -36.11
C ALA A 135 -18.21 -1.41 -35.46
N MET A 136 -18.74 -2.36 -34.70
CA MET A 136 -17.96 -3.27 -33.85
C MET A 136 -18.12 -4.75 -34.20
N ALA A 137 -19.24 -5.16 -34.80
CA ALA A 137 -19.51 -6.56 -35.15
C ALA A 137 -18.38 -7.16 -36.00
N GLY A 138 -17.86 -8.31 -35.58
CA GLY A 138 -16.78 -9.03 -36.27
C GLY A 138 -15.39 -8.37 -36.15
N LYS A 139 -15.22 -7.37 -35.29
CA LYS A 139 -13.99 -6.56 -35.19
C LYS A 139 -13.42 -6.58 -33.77
N VAL A 140 -12.13 -6.27 -33.65
CA VAL A 140 -11.52 -5.85 -32.38
C VAL A 140 -11.62 -4.33 -32.28
N VAL A 141 -12.10 -3.83 -31.15
CA VAL A 141 -12.35 -2.40 -30.93
C VAL A 141 -11.21 -1.81 -30.10
N LEU A 142 -10.66 -0.68 -30.52
CA LEU A 142 -9.84 0.21 -29.70
C LEU A 142 -10.74 1.26 -29.07
N CYS A 143 -10.58 1.54 -27.78
CA CYS A 143 -11.20 2.68 -27.12
C CYS A 143 -10.22 3.35 -26.14
N PHE A 144 -10.46 4.61 -25.82
CA PHE A 144 -9.74 5.38 -24.82
C PHE A 144 -10.66 5.64 -23.63
N THR A 145 -10.09 5.70 -22.43
CA THR A 145 -10.86 6.06 -21.23
C THR A 145 -10.01 6.92 -20.31
N THR A 146 -10.65 7.87 -19.64
CA THR A 146 -10.04 8.64 -18.52
C THR A 146 -10.44 8.06 -17.16
N SER A 147 -11.34 7.08 -17.13
CA SER A 147 -11.78 6.41 -15.91
C SER A 147 -10.65 5.62 -15.27
N ARG A 148 -10.50 5.78 -13.96
CA ARG A 148 -9.59 4.98 -13.14
C ARG A 148 -10.25 3.73 -12.56
N ARG A 149 -11.55 3.54 -12.78
CA ARG A 149 -12.32 2.43 -12.22
C ARG A 149 -12.37 1.27 -13.21
N TYR A 150 -11.86 0.11 -12.81
CA TYR A 150 -11.87 -1.10 -13.66
C TYR A 150 -13.26 -1.66 -13.93
N THR A 151 -14.21 -1.44 -13.02
CA THR A 151 -15.56 -2.00 -13.11
C THR A 151 -16.32 -1.48 -14.34
N THR A 152 -16.08 -0.23 -14.77
CA THR A 152 -16.67 0.31 -16.01
C THR A 152 -16.18 -0.48 -17.23
N LEU A 153 -14.89 -0.80 -17.27
CA LEU A 153 -14.24 -1.52 -18.37
C LEU A 153 -14.76 -2.94 -18.59
N SER A 154 -15.12 -3.65 -17.51
CA SER A 154 -15.76 -4.97 -17.63
C SER A 154 -17.16 -4.88 -18.25
N GLY A 155 -17.86 -3.77 -18.01
CA GLY A 155 -19.13 -3.44 -18.65
C GLY A 155 -18.94 -3.16 -20.14
N ASP A 156 -17.93 -2.37 -20.50
CA ASP A 156 -17.64 -1.99 -21.89
C ASP A 156 -17.28 -3.22 -22.73
N ALA A 157 -16.44 -4.12 -22.20
CA ALA A 157 -16.13 -5.40 -22.84
C ALA A 157 -17.40 -6.25 -23.06
N SER A 158 -18.31 -6.28 -22.08
CA SER A 158 -19.59 -7.02 -22.22
C SER A 158 -20.50 -6.42 -23.30
N PHE A 159 -20.46 -5.10 -23.48
CA PHE A 159 -21.21 -4.44 -24.54
C PHE A 159 -20.63 -4.78 -25.92
N VAL A 160 -19.31 -4.63 -26.11
CA VAL A 160 -18.64 -4.98 -27.38
C VAL A 160 -18.93 -6.42 -27.76
N LYS A 161 -18.86 -7.34 -26.79
CA LYS A 161 -19.21 -8.75 -26.99
C LYS A 161 -20.66 -8.93 -27.43
N ARG A 162 -21.63 -8.28 -26.78
CA ARG A 162 -23.06 -8.35 -27.17
C ARG A 162 -23.34 -7.77 -28.54
N ALA A 163 -22.58 -6.76 -28.96
CA ALA A 163 -22.62 -6.21 -30.32
C ALA A 163 -21.93 -7.11 -31.37
N GLY A 164 -21.47 -8.31 -30.99
CA GLY A 164 -20.78 -9.25 -31.90
C GLY A 164 -19.32 -8.89 -32.17
N GLY A 165 -18.72 -7.99 -31.40
CA GLY A 165 -17.28 -7.72 -31.45
C GLY A 165 -16.46 -8.91 -30.95
N LEU A 166 -15.21 -8.99 -31.39
CA LEU A 166 -14.31 -10.13 -31.16
C LEU A 166 -13.23 -9.85 -30.10
N GLY A 167 -13.04 -8.59 -29.71
CA GLY A 167 -12.11 -8.21 -28.65
C GLY A 167 -12.13 -6.70 -28.39
N LEU A 168 -11.52 -6.29 -27.28
CA LEU A 168 -11.42 -4.90 -26.85
C LEU A 168 -9.99 -4.56 -26.44
N ILE A 169 -9.43 -3.48 -26.99
CA ILE A 169 -8.16 -2.88 -26.58
C ILE A 169 -8.50 -1.55 -25.90
N ILE A 170 -8.02 -1.38 -24.67
CA ILE A 170 -8.38 -0.26 -23.80
C ILE A 170 -7.12 0.57 -23.56
N ALA A 171 -7.07 1.77 -24.13
CA ALA A 171 -6.02 2.75 -23.85
C ALA A 171 -6.40 3.56 -22.60
N ARG A 172 -5.58 3.46 -21.55
CA ARG A 172 -5.86 4.08 -20.25
C ARG A 172 -4.59 4.49 -19.52
N SER A 173 -4.72 5.34 -18.50
CA SER A 173 -3.64 5.54 -17.53
C SER A 173 -3.30 4.20 -16.84
N PRO A 174 -2.02 3.86 -16.63
CA PRO A 174 -1.63 2.62 -15.98
C PRO A 174 -2.32 2.42 -14.62
N GLY A 175 -3.14 1.38 -14.53
CA GLY A 175 -3.87 0.99 -13.32
C GLY A 175 -3.28 -0.24 -12.63
N TYR A 176 -3.80 -0.56 -11.45
CA TYR A 176 -3.35 -1.68 -10.60
C TYR A 176 -4.25 -2.92 -10.68
N THR A 177 -5.52 -2.76 -11.04
CA THR A 177 -6.47 -3.87 -11.18
C THR A 177 -6.38 -4.46 -12.58
N LEU A 178 -6.13 -5.77 -12.62
CA LEU A 178 -6.28 -6.62 -13.79
C LEU A 178 -7.26 -7.71 -13.39
N THR A 179 -8.42 -7.76 -14.05
CA THR A 179 -9.43 -8.79 -13.85
C THR A 179 -9.75 -9.40 -15.21
N PRO A 180 -9.84 -10.72 -15.35
CA PRO A 180 -10.25 -11.34 -16.61
C PRO A 180 -11.61 -10.81 -17.05
N CYS A 181 -11.78 -10.59 -18.35
CA CYS A 181 -13.12 -10.39 -18.91
C CYS A 181 -13.88 -11.72 -18.91
N LYS A 182 -15.21 -11.62 -18.80
CA LYS A 182 -16.08 -12.80 -18.72
C LYS A 182 -15.99 -13.64 -20.00
N ASP A 183 -16.19 -14.95 -19.84
CA ASP A 183 -16.32 -15.94 -20.90
C ASP A 183 -15.15 -15.93 -21.90
N ASP A 184 -13.92 -15.77 -21.40
CA ASP A 184 -12.71 -15.72 -22.22
C ASP A 184 -12.79 -14.69 -23.37
N PHE A 185 -13.44 -13.54 -23.12
CA PHE A 185 -13.43 -12.43 -24.08
C PHE A 185 -12.08 -11.70 -24.05
N PRO A 186 -11.38 -11.51 -25.19
CA PRO A 186 -10.10 -10.81 -25.21
C PRO A 186 -10.30 -9.33 -24.87
N CYS A 187 -9.85 -8.91 -23.70
CA CYS A 187 -9.79 -7.50 -23.33
C CYS A 187 -8.39 -7.16 -22.81
N VAL A 188 -7.72 -6.22 -23.48
CA VAL A 188 -6.31 -5.93 -23.22
C VAL A 188 -6.14 -4.44 -22.94
N ALA A 189 -5.53 -4.13 -21.80
CA ALA A 189 -5.18 -2.76 -21.46
C ALA A 189 -3.81 -2.38 -22.02
N VAL A 190 -3.71 -1.18 -22.57
CA VAL A 190 -2.46 -0.52 -22.97
C VAL A 190 -2.42 0.88 -22.35
N ASP A 191 -1.23 1.48 -22.25
CA ASP A 191 -1.15 2.89 -21.90
C ASP A 191 -1.56 3.79 -23.08
N TYR A 192 -1.66 5.10 -22.84
CA TYR A 192 -2.09 6.04 -23.87
C TYR A 192 -1.11 6.15 -25.04
N GLU A 193 0.19 5.98 -24.81
CA GLU A 193 1.20 6.05 -25.88
C GLU A 193 1.03 4.87 -26.83
N LEU A 194 0.98 3.65 -26.28
CA LEU A 194 0.73 2.43 -27.05
C LEU A 194 -0.66 2.43 -27.69
N GLY A 195 -1.68 2.97 -27.01
CA GLY A 195 -3.01 3.16 -27.58
C GLY A 195 -3.02 4.11 -28.77
N THR A 196 -2.27 5.21 -28.67
CA THR A 196 -2.13 6.20 -29.76
C THR A 196 -1.35 5.61 -30.94
N ASP A 197 -0.33 4.81 -30.68
CA ASP A 197 0.38 4.05 -31.72
C ASP A 197 -0.56 3.11 -32.50
N ILE A 198 -1.48 2.44 -31.80
CA ILE A 198 -2.50 1.59 -32.44
C ILE A 198 -3.48 2.45 -33.24
N LEU A 199 -3.89 3.60 -32.72
CA LEU A 199 -4.77 4.54 -33.43
C LEU A 199 -4.13 5.06 -34.73
N PHE A 200 -2.85 5.43 -34.69
CA PHE A 200 -2.12 5.84 -35.90
C PHE A 200 -1.96 4.69 -36.90
N TYR A 201 -1.78 3.47 -36.44
CA TYR A 201 -1.83 2.30 -37.32
C TYR A 201 -3.20 2.13 -37.98
N ILE A 202 -4.31 2.30 -37.24
CA ILE A 202 -5.67 2.23 -37.79
C ILE A 202 -5.86 3.30 -38.88
N ARG A 203 -5.43 4.54 -38.63
CA ARG A 203 -5.62 5.67 -39.56
C ARG A 203 -4.71 5.62 -40.80
N SER A 204 -3.59 4.90 -40.73
CA SER A 204 -2.63 4.79 -41.84
C SER A 204 -2.86 3.57 -42.74
N ASN A 205 -3.86 2.73 -42.46
CA ASN A 205 -4.12 1.51 -43.21
C ASN A 205 -5.60 1.42 -43.62
N GLY A 206 -5.88 1.15 -44.89
CA GLY A 206 -7.27 1.02 -45.38
C GLY A 206 -8.00 -0.24 -44.89
N SER A 207 -7.29 -1.22 -44.33
CA SER A 207 -7.86 -2.45 -43.75
C SER A 207 -7.00 -2.93 -42.57
N PRO A 208 -7.04 -2.20 -41.44
CA PRO A 208 -6.21 -2.53 -40.29
C PRO A 208 -6.67 -3.85 -39.66
N ILE A 209 -5.71 -4.71 -39.35
CA ILE A 209 -5.94 -6.02 -38.75
C ILE A 209 -5.09 -6.20 -37.49
N VAL A 210 -5.60 -6.99 -36.56
CA VAL A 210 -4.92 -7.30 -35.30
C VAL A 210 -5.10 -8.76 -34.94
N LYS A 211 -4.12 -9.31 -34.22
CA LYS A 211 -4.12 -10.64 -33.64
C LYS A 211 -3.82 -10.49 -32.14
N ILE A 212 -4.61 -11.14 -31.29
CA ILE A 212 -4.43 -11.14 -29.82
C ILE A 212 -4.03 -12.54 -29.37
N GLN A 213 -2.90 -12.65 -28.67
CA GLN A 213 -2.46 -13.92 -28.08
C GLN A 213 -2.92 -14.05 -26.62
N PRO A 214 -2.98 -15.28 -26.08
CA PRO A 214 -3.17 -15.49 -24.64
C PRO A 214 -2.08 -14.79 -23.83
N SER A 215 -2.43 -14.35 -22.62
CA SER A 215 -1.50 -13.69 -21.70
C SER A 215 -0.39 -14.62 -21.25
N ARG A 216 0.79 -14.05 -21.02
CA ARG A 216 1.97 -14.72 -20.45
C ARG A 216 2.36 -14.03 -19.16
N THR A 217 2.77 -14.83 -18.19
CA THR A 217 3.35 -14.31 -16.95
C THR A 217 4.81 -13.95 -17.18
N ILE A 218 5.17 -12.71 -16.86
CA ILE A 218 6.56 -12.25 -16.78
C ILE A 218 6.87 -12.00 -15.31
N VAL A 219 8.02 -12.49 -14.84
CA VAL A 219 8.50 -12.33 -13.46
C VAL A 219 9.91 -11.76 -13.50
N GLY A 220 10.20 -10.83 -12.59
CA GLY A 220 11.48 -10.14 -12.51
C GLY A 220 11.64 -9.10 -13.63
N GLN A 221 12.88 -8.84 -14.05
CA GLN A 221 13.18 -7.79 -15.03
C GLN A 221 12.40 -8.00 -16.35
N PRO A 222 11.74 -6.97 -16.89
CA PRO A 222 11.82 -5.54 -16.52
C PRO A 222 10.71 -5.04 -15.57
N VAL A 223 10.03 -5.91 -14.81
CA VAL A 223 8.90 -5.53 -13.95
C VAL A 223 9.38 -5.06 -12.57
N GLY A 224 9.24 -3.77 -12.29
CA GLY A 224 9.54 -3.18 -10.98
C GLY A 224 8.38 -3.30 -9.98
N THR A 225 8.72 -3.22 -8.69
CA THR A 225 7.74 -3.12 -7.60
C THR A 225 7.32 -1.66 -7.39
N LYS A 226 6.04 -1.40 -7.13
CA LYS A 226 5.51 -0.05 -6.90
C LYS A 226 4.41 -0.05 -5.86
N VAL A 227 4.23 1.07 -5.16
CA VAL A 227 3.09 1.25 -4.23
C VAL A 227 1.81 1.44 -5.05
N ALA A 228 0.82 0.59 -4.80
CA ALA A 228 -0.40 0.54 -5.60
C ALA A 228 -1.23 1.82 -5.46
N THR A 229 -1.83 2.31 -6.56
CA THR A 229 -2.58 3.58 -6.57
C THR A 229 -3.66 3.65 -5.49
N PHE A 230 -4.41 2.56 -5.29
CA PHE A 230 -5.47 2.52 -4.27
C PHE A 230 -4.95 2.47 -2.85
N SER A 231 -3.70 2.06 -2.61
CA SER A 231 -3.19 1.92 -1.25
C SER A 231 -3.37 3.27 -0.56
N SER A 232 -4.14 3.31 0.52
CA SER A 232 -4.39 4.56 1.22
C SER A 232 -3.10 5.17 1.76
N ARG A 233 -3.02 6.51 1.78
CA ARG A 233 -1.80 7.26 2.12
C ARG A 233 -1.94 7.99 3.44
N GLY A 234 -0.82 8.12 4.15
CA GLY A 234 -0.69 9.03 5.28
C GLY A 234 -0.77 10.51 4.86
N PRO A 235 -0.55 11.44 5.80
CA PRO A 235 -0.32 11.22 7.23
C PRO A 235 -1.59 10.75 7.97
N ASN A 236 -1.40 10.22 9.19
CA ASN A 236 -2.50 9.96 10.12
C ASN A 236 -3.18 11.28 10.53
N SER A 237 -4.44 11.47 10.16
CA SER A 237 -5.20 12.69 10.48
C SER A 237 -5.57 12.81 11.97
N ILE A 238 -5.71 11.68 12.68
CA ILE A 238 -6.09 11.65 14.10
C ILE A 238 -4.88 11.98 14.99
N SER A 239 -3.72 11.40 14.68
CA SER A 239 -2.48 11.64 15.43
C SER A 239 -1.30 11.79 14.46
N PRO A 240 -1.08 13.00 13.90
CA PRO A 240 -0.08 13.24 12.85
C PRO A 240 1.37 12.93 13.26
N ALA A 241 1.66 12.85 14.56
CA ALA A 241 2.97 12.43 15.08
C ALA A 241 3.24 10.92 14.95
N ILE A 242 2.21 10.13 14.63
CA ILE A 242 2.28 8.68 14.46
C ILE A 242 2.27 8.38 12.96
N LEU A 243 3.42 7.95 12.43
CA LEU A 243 3.58 7.60 11.02
C LEU A 243 2.64 6.46 10.63
N LYS A 244 1.94 6.61 9.50
CA LYS A 244 1.13 5.58 8.86
C LYS A 244 1.23 5.69 7.34
N PRO A 245 1.24 4.55 6.60
CA PRO A 245 1.25 3.15 7.07
C PRO A 245 2.57 2.80 7.81
N ASP A 246 2.65 1.62 8.44
CA ASP A 246 3.87 1.18 9.12
C ASP A 246 4.84 0.47 8.16
N ILE A 247 4.31 -0.35 7.24
CA ILE A 247 5.07 -1.20 6.34
C ILE A 247 4.28 -1.41 5.04
N ALA A 248 4.94 -1.81 3.96
CA ALA A 248 4.30 -2.23 2.72
C ALA A 248 4.62 -3.70 2.38
N ALA A 249 3.66 -4.38 1.75
CA ALA A 249 3.79 -5.75 1.29
C ALA A 249 3.01 -5.99 -0.01
N PRO A 250 3.30 -7.07 -0.75
CA PRO A 250 2.56 -7.41 -1.96
C PRO A 250 1.06 -7.55 -1.71
N GLY A 251 0.27 -6.77 -2.44
CA GLY A 251 -1.19 -6.73 -2.31
C GLY A 251 -1.92 -6.57 -3.63
N VAL A 252 -1.24 -6.72 -4.77
CA VAL A 252 -1.86 -6.58 -6.10
C VAL A 252 -1.79 -7.89 -6.86
N ASN A 253 -2.95 -8.32 -7.38
CA ASN A 253 -3.15 -9.56 -8.12
C ASN A 253 -2.59 -10.78 -7.38
N ILE A 254 -2.83 -10.88 -6.07
CA ILE A 254 -2.38 -12.00 -5.24
C ILE A 254 -3.31 -13.18 -5.49
N LEU A 255 -2.74 -14.31 -5.90
CA LEU A 255 -3.45 -15.57 -6.11
C LEU A 255 -3.67 -16.24 -4.75
N ALA A 256 -4.92 -16.50 -4.39
CA ALA A 256 -5.29 -17.16 -3.16
C ALA A 256 -6.53 -18.05 -3.36
N ALA A 257 -6.80 -18.91 -2.38
CA ALA A 257 -8.01 -19.72 -2.37
C ALA A 257 -9.27 -18.84 -2.35
N THR A 258 -10.29 -19.24 -3.10
CA THR A 258 -11.59 -18.58 -3.14
C THR A 258 -12.71 -19.61 -3.07
N SER A 259 -13.93 -19.16 -2.80
CA SER A 259 -15.11 -20.03 -2.83
C SER A 259 -15.30 -20.60 -4.25
N PRO A 260 -15.64 -21.90 -4.38
CA PRO A 260 -16.01 -22.47 -5.67
C PRO A 260 -17.13 -21.72 -6.39
N ASN A 261 -18.00 -21.04 -5.62
CA ASN A 261 -19.13 -20.26 -6.12
C ASN A 261 -18.77 -18.80 -6.46
N ALA A 262 -17.52 -18.38 -6.27
CA ALA A 262 -17.09 -17.03 -6.63
C ALA A 262 -17.05 -16.85 -8.15
N THR A 263 -17.48 -15.69 -8.65
CA THR A 263 -17.58 -15.42 -10.10
C THR A 263 -16.25 -15.50 -10.85
N ASN A 264 -15.13 -15.27 -10.16
CA ASN A 264 -13.78 -15.27 -10.75
C ASN A 264 -12.98 -16.51 -10.32
N ASN A 265 -13.67 -17.56 -9.86
CA ASN A 265 -13.04 -18.79 -9.43
C ASN A 265 -12.43 -19.56 -10.62
N ALA A 266 -11.17 -19.92 -10.49
CA ALA A 266 -10.46 -20.84 -11.37
C ALA A 266 -9.90 -21.99 -10.52
N GLY A 267 -10.60 -23.12 -10.50
CA GLY A 267 -10.14 -24.34 -9.80
C GLY A 267 -10.00 -24.19 -8.28
N GLY A 268 -10.79 -23.32 -7.66
CA GLY A 268 -10.72 -23.01 -6.22
C GLY A 268 -9.84 -21.80 -5.88
N PHE A 269 -9.29 -21.10 -6.88
CA PHE A 269 -8.40 -19.96 -6.69
C PHE A 269 -8.88 -18.73 -7.46
N ALA A 270 -8.54 -17.55 -6.96
CA ALA A 270 -8.72 -16.29 -7.68
C ALA A 270 -7.60 -15.32 -7.33
N MET A 271 -7.39 -14.34 -8.22
CA MET A 271 -6.50 -13.22 -7.94
C MET A 271 -7.32 -12.02 -7.49
N TYR A 272 -6.89 -11.42 -6.37
CA TYR A 272 -7.47 -10.20 -5.84
C TYR A 272 -6.41 -9.17 -5.52
N SER A 273 -6.84 -7.91 -5.45
CA SER A 273 -5.99 -6.77 -5.11
C SER A 273 -6.59 -6.00 -3.94
N GLY A 274 -5.75 -5.54 -3.04
CA GLY A 274 -6.15 -4.78 -1.86
C GLY A 274 -5.06 -4.78 -0.78
N THR A 275 -5.10 -3.78 0.09
CA THR A 275 -4.36 -3.83 1.36
C THR A 275 -4.84 -5.01 2.23
N SER A 276 -6.05 -5.51 1.99
CA SER A 276 -6.59 -6.77 2.52
C SER A 276 -5.78 -8.01 2.12
N MET A 277 -5.04 -7.99 1.01
CA MET A 277 -4.16 -9.09 0.60
C MET A 277 -2.74 -8.90 1.16
N ALA A 278 -2.30 -7.65 1.35
CA ALA A 278 -1.00 -7.34 1.95
C ALA A 278 -0.95 -7.61 3.47
N ALA A 279 -2.03 -7.31 4.19
CA ALA A 279 -2.12 -7.54 5.64
C ALA A 279 -1.86 -9.00 6.06
N PRO A 280 -2.51 -10.04 5.49
CA PRO A 280 -2.26 -11.42 5.88
C PRO A 280 -0.85 -11.90 5.50
N ALA A 281 -0.21 -11.33 4.47
CA ALA A 281 1.19 -11.61 4.16
C ALA A 281 2.10 -11.17 5.33
N ILE A 282 1.88 -9.96 5.86
CA ILE A 282 2.58 -9.49 7.07
C ILE A 282 2.21 -10.32 8.30
N SER A 283 0.95 -10.71 8.49
CA SER A 283 0.58 -11.61 9.59
C SER A 283 1.35 -12.93 9.56
N GLY A 284 1.54 -13.52 8.38
CA GLY A 284 2.37 -14.72 8.20
C GLY A 284 3.84 -14.48 8.58
N VAL A 285 4.42 -13.36 8.16
CA VAL A 285 5.78 -12.97 8.55
C VAL A 285 5.90 -12.82 10.07
N ILE A 286 4.93 -12.17 10.72
CA ILE A 286 4.92 -11.99 12.18
C ILE A 286 4.80 -13.34 12.89
N ALA A 287 3.98 -14.27 12.39
CA ALA A 287 3.86 -15.61 12.96
C ALA A 287 5.19 -16.38 12.90
N LEU A 288 5.92 -16.30 11.79
CA LEU A 288 7.26 -16.89 11.66
C LEU A 288 8.26 -16.23 12.63
N LEU A 289 8.24 -14.90 12.74
CA LEU A 289 9.10 -14.19 13.69
C LEU A 289 8.76 -14.56 15.14
N LYS A 290 7.49 -14.77 15.48
CA LYS A 290 7.06 -15.23 16.80
C LYS A 290 7.58 -16.62 17.13
N ALA A 291 7.60 -17.53 16.15
CA ALA A 291 8.19 -18.86 16.32
C ALA A 291 9.70 -18.80 16.59
N MET A 292 10.41 -17.86 15.95
CA MET A 292 11.86 -17.64 16.16
C MET A 292 12.18 -16.87 17.44
N HIS A 293 11.30 -15.94 17.83
CA HIS A 293 11.47 -15.05 18.97
C HIS A 293 10.23 -15.07 19.88
N PRO A 294 9.99 -16.16 20.64
CA PRO A 294 8.77 -16.33 21.43
C PRO A 294 8.56 -15.24 22.49
N ASP A 295 9.65 -14.65 23.00
CA ASP A 295 9.60 -13.66 24.09
C ASP A 295 9.42 -12.22 23.60
N TRP A 296 9.39 -11.98 22.28
CA TRP A 296 9.23 -10.63 21.74
C TRP A 296 7.81 -10.09 21.95
N SER A 297 7.74 -8.80 22.24
CA SER A 297 6.50 -8.06 22.34
C SER A 297 5.92 -7.74 20.93
N PRO A 298 4.62 -7.38 20.83
CA PRO A 298 4.07 -6.84 19.59
C PRO A 298 4.84 -5.64 19.02
N ALA A 299 5.34 -4.76 19.90
CA ALA A 299 6.12 -3.61 19.48
C ALA A 299 7.51 -4.01 18.95
N ALA A 300 8.12 -5.06 19.53
CA ALA A 300 9.36 -5.64 19.03
C ALA A 300 9.20 -6.21 17.61
N PHE A 301 8.11 -6.95 17.35
CA PHE A 301 7.82 -7.45 16.00
C PHE A 301 7.61 -6.34 14.98
N ARG A 302 6.80 -5.31 15.31
CA ARG A 302 6.69 -4.11 14.47
C ARG A 302 8.07 -3.52 14.23
N SER A 303 8.85 -3.30 15.28
CA SER A 303 10.15 -2.67 15.15
C SER A 303 11.03 -3.45 14.19
N ALA A 304 11.13 -4.76 14.34
CA ALA A 304 11.98 -5.60 13.52
C ALA A 304 11.63 -5.49 12.03
N ILE A 305 10.34 -5.57 11.66
CA ILE A 305 9.93 -5.48 10.26
C ILE A 305 10.09 -4.07 9.68
N VAL A 306 9.85 -3.02 10.48
CA VAL A 306 9.94 -1.63 10.01
C VAL A 306 11.40 -1.23 9.82
N THR A 307 12.29 -1.58 10.76
CA THR A 307 13.67 -1.11 10.73
C THR A 307 14.56 -1.82 9.72
N THR A 308 14.10 -2.95 9.20
CA THR A 308 14.85 -3.82 8.27
C THR A 308 14.27 -3.85 6.86
N ALA A 309 13.15 -3.14 6.64
CA ALA A 309 12.47 -3.05 5.37
C ALA A 309 13.37 -2.50 4.25
N TRP A 310 13.12 -2.94 3.02
CA TRP A 310 13.74 -2.39 1.83
C TRP A 310 13.11 -1.04 1.48
N ARG A 311 13.95 -0.01 1.30
CA ARG A 311 13.53 1.31 0.79
C ARG A 311 13.55 1.40 -0.74
N THR A 312 14.10 0.37 -1.37
CA THR A 312 14.22 0.20 -2.81
C THR A 312 13.47 -1.05 -3.23
N ASP A 313 13.24 -1.20 -4.53
CA ASP A 313 12.81 -2.47 -5.08
C ASP A 313 13.92 -3.54 -4.97
N PRO A 314 13.63 -4.81 -5.29
CA PRO A 314 14.63 -5.89 -5.27
C PRO A 314 15.84 -5.67 -6.18
N PHE A 315 15.79 -4.73 -7.13
CA PHE A 315 16.86 -4.38 -8.06
C PHE A 315 17.67 -3.16 -7.60
N GLY A 316 17.29 -2.51 -6.49
CA GLY A 316 18.00 -1.36 -5.93
C GLY A 316 17.45 -0.01 -6.39
N GLU A 317 16.40 0.01 -7.19
CA GLU A 317 15.77 1.24 -7.66
C GLU A 317 14.82 1.81 -6.60
N GLN A 318 14.60 3.14 -6.62
CA GLN A 318 13.61 3.73 -5.71
C GLN A 318 12.21 3.20 -6.04
N LEU A 319 11.44 2.87 -5.00
CA LEU A 319 10.06 2.44 -5.17
C LEU A 319 9.22 3.63 -5.65
N PRO A 320 8.56 3.57 -6.81
CA PRO A 320 7.60 4.60 -7.19
C PRO A 320 6.25 4.35 -6.50
N ALA A 321 5.51 5.44 -6.28
CA ALA A 321 4.11 5.43 -5.90
C ALA A 321 3.24 5.72 -7.13
N ASP A 322 2.36 4.79 -7.48
CA ASP A 322 1.36 5.09 -8.51
C ASP A 322 0.34 6.10 -7.99
N GLY A 323 0.02 7.10 -8.82
CA GLY A 323 -0.88 8.20 -8.52
C GLY A 323 -1.39 8.88 -9.79
N SER A 324 -2.00 10.05 -9.68
CA SER A 324 -2.30 10.91 -10.85
C SER A 324 -1.03 11.26 -11.62
N SER A 325 0.03 11.59 -10.89
CA SER A 325 1.41 11.64 -11.34
C SER A 325 2.18 10.55 -10.60
N ARG A 326 3.13 9.90 -11.29
CA ARG A 326 4.09 9.03 -10.62
C ARG A 326 5.06 9.91 -9.84
N LYS A 327 5.33 9.52 -8.60
CA LYS A 327 6.36 10.13 -7.75
C LYS A 327 7.17 9.04 -7.07
N ASP A 328 8.32 9.41 -6.55
CA ASP A 328 9.05 8.54 -5.62
C ASP A 328 8.18 8.32 -4.38
N ALA A 329 8.08 7.06 -3.96
CA ALA A 329 7.31 6.72 -2.79
C ALA A 329 8.03 7.23 -1.55
N ASP A 330 7.25 7.77 -0.61
CA ASP A 330 7.75 8.30 0.65
C ASP A 330 7.18 7.50 1.84
N PRO A 331 7.63 7.76 3.07
CA PRO A 331 7.13 7.07 4.26
C PRO A 331 5.61 7.15 4.49
N PHE A 332 4.87 8.09 3.91
CA PHE A 332 3.40 8.08 3.97
C PHE A 332 2.75 7.18 2.92
N ASP A 333 3.53 6.63 2.00
CA ASP A 333 3.11 5.63 1.02
C ASP A 333 3.37 4.20 1.49
N TYR A 334 4.53 3.94 2.10
CA TYR A 334 4.99 2.59 2.44
C TYR A 334 5.47 2.40 3.90
N GLY A 335 5.49 3.45 4.72
CA GLY A 335 6.00 3.37 6.09
C GLY A 335 7.52 3.20 6.14
N GLY A 336 7.98 2.09 6.72
CA GLY A 336 9.40 1.70 6.73
C GLY A 336 9.94 1.24 5.37
N GLY A 337 9.07 0.78 4.46
CA GLY A 337 9.44 0.26 3.15
C GLY A 337 8.73 -1.04 2.80
N LEU A 338 9.26 -1.78 1.83
CA LEU A 338 8.82 -3.12 1.48
C LEU A 338 9.38 -4.13 2.49
N VAL A 339 8.51 -4.99 3.02
CA VAL A 339 8.90 -6.00 4.03
C VAL A 339 10.06 -6.88 3.57
N ASN A 340 11.02 -7.09 4.47
CA ASN A 340 12.13 -8.04 4.31
C ASN A 340 12.11 -9.04 5.48
N PRO A 341 11.48 -10.21 5.32
CA PRO A 341 11.33 -11.18 6.40
C PRO A 341 12.66 -11.69 6.94
N GLU A 342 13.63 -11.94 6.04
CA GLU A 342 14.94 -12.48 6.39
C GLU A 342 15.73 -11.54 7.29
N LYS A 343 15.78 -10.24 6.96
CA LYS A 343 16.45 -9.26 7.83
C LYS A 343 15.69 -9.01 9.12
N ALA A 344 14.36 -9.07 9.11
CA ALA A 344 13.54 -8.90 10.30
C ALA A 344 13.78 -10.02 11.34
N ALA A 345 14.24 -11.19 10.92
CA ALA A 345 14.59 -12.28 11.83
C ALA A 345 15.81 -11.97 12.72
N ASN A 346 16.70 -11.07 12.30
CA ASN A 346 17.83 -10.61 13.10
C ASN A 346 18.07 -9.10 12.89
N PRO A 347 17.26 -8.24 13.54
CA PRO A 347 17.27 -6.80 13.30
C PRO A 347 18.41 -6.06 14.02
N GLY A 348 19.15 -6.72 14.93
CA GLY A 348 20.15 -6.11 15.79
C GLY A 348 19.54 -5.29 16.94
N LEU A 349 18.81 -4.22 16.62
CA LEU A 349 18.11 -3.38 17.62
C LEU A 349 16.60 -3.31 17.36
N ILE A 350 15.83 -3.19 18.44
CA ILE A 350 14.39 -2.96 18.41
C ILE A 350 13.97 -1.75 19.26
N TYR A 351 12.94 -1.05 18.79
CA TYR A 351 12.21 0.00 19.49
C TYR A 351 11.03 -0.63 20.23
N ASP A 352 11.34 -1.22 21.39
CA ASP A 352 10.35 -1.95 22.17
C ASP A 352 9.47 -1.02 23.03
N MET A 353 8.22 -1.43 23.28
CA MET A 353 7.22 -0.71 24.06
C MET A 353 6.28 -1.69 24.77
N GLY A 354 5.76 -1.27 25.92
CA GLY A 354 4.76 -2.01 26.68
C GLY A 354 3.45 -1.23 26.89
N PRO A 355 2.48 -1.82 27.63
CA PRO A 355 1.20 -1.19 27.95
C PRO A 355 1.32 0.22 28.56
N LYS A 356 2.35 0.45 29.38
CA LYS A 356 2.59 1.78 29.99
C LYS A 356 2.85 2.86 28.95
N ASP A 357 3.57 2.55 27.86
CA ASP A 357 3.87 3.51 26.81
C ASP A 357 2.59 3.91 26.04
N TYR A 358 1.68 2.96 25.81
CA TYR A 358 0.38 3.25 25.20
C TYR A 358 -0.54 4.09 26.11
N ILE A 359 -0.48 3.87 27.43
CA ILE A 359 -1.17 4.74 28.40
C ILE A 359 -0.62 6.17 28.32
N LEU A 360 0.72 6.34 28.26
CA LEU A 360 1.33 7.66 28.09
C LEU A 360 0.91 8.31 26.77
N TYR A 361 0.77 7.53 25.69
CA TYR A 361 0.19 8.03 24.44
C TYR A 361 -1.24 8.55 24.66
N LEU A 362 -2.13 7.79 25.31
CA LEU A 362 -3.51 8.23 25.58
C LEU A 362 -3.53 9.53 26.41
N CYS A 363 -2.66 9.63 27.41
CA CYS A 363 -2.48 10.87 28.17
C CYS A 363 -2.07 12.05 27.27
N SER A 364 -1.10 11.84 26.38
CA SER A 364 -0.61 12.86 25.44
C SER A 364 -1.68 13.29 24.42
N ALA A 365 -2.56 12.38 24.03
CA ALA A 365 -3.65 12.61 23.09
C ALA A 365 -4.86 13.32 23.72
N GLY A 366 -4.84 13.57 25.04
CA GLY A 366 -5.87 14.34 25.72
C GLY A 366 -7.04 13.55 26.28
N TYR A 367 -7.00 12.21 26.25
CA TYR A 367 -8.00 11.40 26.94
C TYR A 367 -7.97 11.66 28.45
N ASN A 368 -9.14 11.64 29.08
CA ASN A 368 -9.26 11.85 30.52
C ASN A 368 -8.95 10.56 31.32
N ASP A 369 -8.58 10.74 32.58
CA ASP A 369 -8.18 9.65 33.47
C ASP A 369 -9.27 8.58 33.63
N SER A 370 -10.54 8.97 33.65
CA SER A 370 -11.66 8.02 33.78
C SER A 370 -11.81 7.11 32.56
N SER A 371 -11.73 7.65 31.34
CA SER A 371 -11.82 6.84 30.11
C SER A 371 -10.64 5.88 30.00
N ILE A 372 -9.44 6.35 30.34
CA ILE A 372 -8.24 5.49 30.35
C ILE A 372 -8.39 4.39 31.41
N SER A 373 -8.86 4.75 32.61
CA SER A 373 -9.06 3.79 33.70
C SER A 373 -10.08 2.71 33.34
N GLN A 374 -11.16 3.10 32.67
CA GLN A 374 -12.18 2.17 32.17
C GLN A 374 -11.61 1.25 31.09
N LEU A 375 -10.84 1.79 30.14
CA LEU A 375 -10.23 1.01 29.07
C LEU A 375 -9.21 -0.02 29.59
N VAL A 376 -8.38 0.39 30.56
CA VAL A 376 -7.32 -0.46 31.12
C VAL A 376 -7.84 -1.39 32.21
N GLY A 377 -9.04 -1.13 32.77
CA GLY A 377 -9.60 -1.86 33.90
C GLY A 377 -8.88 -1.57 35.23
N LYS A 378 -8.10 -0.49 35.30
CA LYS A 378 -7.34 -0.09 36.49
C LYS A 378 -7.26 1.43 36.58
N VAL A 379 -7.41 1.97 37.79
CA VAL A 379 -7.22 3.40 38.07
C VAL A 379 -5.88 3.89 37.53
N THR A 380 -5.95 4.82 36.60
CA THR A 380 -4.83 5.38 35.86
C THR A 380 -4.96 6.90 35.86
N VAL A 381 -3.91 7.57 36.32
CA VAL A 381 -3.84 9.04 36.40
C VAL A 381 -2.70 9.52 35.53
N CYS A 382 -2.99 10.42 34.60
CA CYS A 382 -1.98 11.01 33.73
C CYS A 382 -1.07 11.97 34.50
N SER A 383 0.23 11.97 34.20
CA SER A 383 1.18 12.89 34.82
C SER A 383 0.91 14.34 34.41
N ASN A 384 1.26 15.27 35.28
CA ASN A 384 1.31 16.71 34.97
C ASN A 384 2.74 17.22 35.17
N PRO A 385 3.44 17.71 34.12
CA PRO A 385 2.96 17.93 32.76
C PRO A 385 2.65 16.63 32.01
N LYS A 386 1.75 16.73 31.02
CA LYS A 386 1.41 15.60 30.14
C LYS A 386 2.63 15.16 29.32
N PRO A 387 2.79 13.84 29.06
CA PRO A 387 3.85 13.35 28.20
C PRO A 387 3.69 13.86 26.77
N SER A 388 4.79 13.97 26.04
CA SER A 388 4.77 14.32 24.62
C SER A 388 4.48 13.09 23.76
N VAL A 389 3.56 13.22 22.80
CA VAL A 389 3.30 12.18 21.79
C VAL A 389 4.57 11.83 20.99
N LEU A 390 5.48 12.80 20.84
CA LEU A 390 6.73 12.61 20.10
C LEU A 390 7.70 11.67 20.81
N ASP A 391 7.56 11.45 22.11
CA ASP A 391 8.40 10.54 22.90
C ASP A 391 7.92 9.08 22.85
N MET A 392 6.81 8.80 22.17
CA MET A 392 6.39 7.42 21.91
C MET A 392 7.49 6.68 21.16
N ASN A 393 7.91 5.52 21.67
CA ASN A 393 9.11 4.81 21.21
C ASN A 393 8.85 3.98 19.93
N LEU A 394 8.28 4.62 18.91
CA LEU A 394 8.01 4.01 17.61
C LEU A 394 9.28 3.94 16.75
N PRO A 395 9.37 2.95 15.83
CA PRO A 395 10.43 2.85 14.81
C PRO A 395 10.23 3.89 13.67
N SER A 396 9.84 5.11 14.03
CA SER A 396 9.65 6.25 13.12
C SER A 396 9.65 7.55 13.93
N ILE A 397 10.00 8.66 13.28
CA ILE A 397 9.89 10.00 13.86
C ILE A 397 9.07 10.86 12.91
N THR A 398 7.88 11.28 13.32
CA THR A 398 7.08 12.27 12.58
C THR A 398 6.87 13.51 13.44
N ILE A 399 7.36 14.66 12.98
CA ILE A 399 7.23 15.95 13.65
C ILE A 399 6.24 16.79 12.84
N PRO A 400 4.94 16.78 13.20
CA PRO A 400 3.92 17.44 12.39
C PRO A 400 3.98 18.97 12.49
N ASN A 401 4.50 19.49 13.61
CA ASN A 401 4.49 20.90 13.94
C ASN A 401 5.89 21.31 14.44
N LEU A 402 6.82 21.53 13.51
CA LEU A 402 8.16 22.04 13.80
C LEU A 402 8.18 23.56 13.68
N LYS A 403 8.14 24.29 14.80
CA LYS A 403 8.21 25.75 14.80
C LYS A 403 9.66 26.25 14.85
N ASP A 404 10.33 26.05 15.98
CA ASP A 404 11.73 26.41 16.14
C ASP A 404 12.58 25.15 16.27
N LYS A 405 12.36 24.44 17.37
CA LYS A 405 13.17 23.30 17.77
C LYS A 405 12.36 22.36 18.65
N VAL A 406 12.52 21.06 18.41
CA VAL A 406 11.95 20.03 19.26
C VAL A 406 13.02 19.03 19.63
N THR A 407 12.93 18.48 20.84
CA THR A 407 13.77 17.36 21.28
C THR A 407 12.85 16.24 21.71
N LEU A 408 13.13 15.04 21.23
CA LEU A 408 12.42 13.81 21.58
C LEU A 408 13.42 12.74 21.99
N THR A 409 12.93 11.73 22.68
CA THR A 409 13.71 10.60 23.17
C THR A 409 13.25 9.31 22.50
N ARG A 410 14.21 8.44 22.19
CA ARG A 410 13.97 7.05 21.80
C ARG A 410 14.83 6.14 22.67
N THR A 411 14.36 4.91 22.86
CA THR A 411 15.09 3.86 23.56
C THR A 411 15.13 2.64 22.68
N VAL A 412 16.32 2.09 22.48
CA VAL A 412 16.50 0.86 21.73
C VAL A 412 16.98 -0.24 22.66
N THR A 413 16.50 -1.46 22.41
CA THR A 413 16.94 -2.69 23.07
C THR A 413 17.78 -3.48 22.08
N ASN A 414 18.97 -3.92 22.50
CA ASN A 414 19.80 -4.82 21.71
C ASN A 414 19.27 -6.26 21.82
N VAL A 415 18.96 -6.84 20.66
CA VAL A 415 18.56 -8.24 20.48
C VAL A 415 19.58 -9.03 19.65
N GLY A 416 20.66 -8.39 19.23
CA GLY A 416 21.80 -9.00 18.58
C GLY A 416 22.94 -9.34 19.57
N PRO A 417 24.19 -9.42 19.08
CA PRO A 417 25.36 -9.76 19.90
C PRO A 417 25.56 -8.83 21.09
N VAL A 418 25.97 -9.42 22.24
CA VAL A 418 26.03 -8.76 23.54
C VAL A 418 27.04 -7.59 23.57
N ASP A 419 28.13 -7.65 22.82
CA ASP A 419 29.15 -6.59 22.74
C ASP A 419 29.13 -5.88 21.38
N SER A 420 28.12 -5.02 21.18
CA SER A 420 27.89 -4.31 19.93
C SER A 420 27.95 -2.79 20.11
N VAL A 421 28.49 -2.10 19.10
CA VAL A 421 28.59 -0.65 19.06
C VAL A 421 27.97 -0.11 17.78
N TYR A 422 26.88 0.63 17.92
CA TYR A 422 26.18 1.22 16.80
C TYR A 422 26.58 2.70 16.65
N LYS A 423 26.82 3.12 15.41
CA LYS A 423 27.07 4.53 15.03
C LYS A 423 25.82 5.07 14.33
N VAL A 424 25.50 6.33 14.59
CA VAL A 424 24.38 6.99 13.93
C VAL A 424 24.78 7.54 12.56
N VAL A 425 23.92 7.33 11.57
CA VAL A 425 23.91 8.02 10.27
C VAL A 425 22.57 8.72 10.15
N VAL A 426 22.59 9.97 9.68
CA VAL A 426 21.38 10.81 9.57
C VAL A 426 21.29 11.33 8.15
N GLU A 427 20.17 11.04 7.50
CA GLU A 427 19.73 11.66 6.25
C GLU A 427 18.63 12.67 6.64
N PRO A 428 18.94 13.95 6.81
CA PRO A 428 17.97 14.91 7.31
C PRO A 428 16.86 15.20 6.28
N PRO A 429 15.60 15.41 6.70
CA PRO A 429 14.57 15.97 5.84
C PRO A 429 15.00 17.32 5.24
N PHE A 430 14.63 17.58 3.99
CA PHE A 430 15.00 18.82 3.31
C PHE A 430 14.65 20.07 4.14
N GLY A 431 15.64 20.94 4.35
CA GLY A 431 15.51 22.15 5.16
C GLY A 431 15.33 21.95 6.67
N VAL A 432 15.50 20.73 7.19
CA VAL A 432 15.43 20.43 8.64
C VAL A 432 16.77 19.90 9.13
N ARG A 433 17.32 20.53 10.18
CA ARG A 433 18.53 20.04 10.84
C ARG A 433 18.16 19.01 11.91
N VAL A 434 18.75 17.82 11.84
CA VAL A 434 18.56 16.73 12.81
C VAL A 434 19.89 16.42 13.50
N VAL A 435 19.89 16.43 14.85
CA VAL A 435 21.07 16.13 15.67
C VAL A 435 20.73 15.04 16.68
N VAL A 436 21.54 13.98 16.73
CA VAL A 436 21.35 12.82 17.62
C VAL A 436 22.43 12.82 18.71
N THR A 437 22.05 12.53 19.95
CA THR A 437 22.98 12.42 21.09
C THR A 437 22.59 11.25 22.01
N PRO A 438 23.52 10.33 22.34
CA PRO A 438 24.92 10.26 21.89
C PRO A 438 25.04 9.87 20.40
N LYS A 439 26.24 10.02 19.80
CA LYS A 439 26.52 9.60 18.41
C LYS A 439 26.84 8.10 18.26
N LYS A 440 27.04 7.41 19.39
CA LYS A 440 27.30 5.97 19.46
C LYS A 440 26.45 5.37 20.58
N LEU A 441 25.92 4.17 20.37
CA LEU A 441 25.30 3.35 21.39
C LEU A 441 26.19 2.15 21.65
N VAL A 442 26.49 1.87 22.92
CA VAL A 442 27.36 0.78 23.34
C VAL A 442 26.53 -0.18 24.17
N PHE A 443 26.50 -1.44 23.73
CA PHE A 443 25.84 -2.54 24.43
C PHE A 443 26.89 -3.51 24.94
N ASN A 444 26.60 -4.13 26.09
CA ASN A 444 27.41 -5.16 26.73
C ASN A 444 26.49 -6.04 27.59
N SER A 445 27.05 -7.03 28.29
CA SER A 445 26.28 -7.95 29.16
C SER A 445 25.43 -7.27 30.23
N LYS A 446 25.79 -6.05 30.66
CA LYS A 446 25.07 -5.24 31.65
C LYS A 446 24.15 -4.20 31.03
N THR A 447 24.41 -3.76 29.80
CA THR A 447 23.69 -2.69 29.12
C THR A 447 22.97 -3.22 27.89
N LYS A 448 21.71 -3.64 28.07
CA LYS A 448 20.84 -4.12 26.97
C LYS A 448 19.96 -3.03 26.35
N ARG A 449 19.69 -1.94 27.08
CA ARG A 449 18.82 -0.84 26.63
C ARG A 449 19.57 0.47 26.71
N VAL A 450 19.49 1.28 25.67
CA VAL A 450 20.13 2.61 25.63
C VAL A 450 19.15 3.62 25.04
N SER A 451 19.02 4.77 25.71
CA SER A 451 18.23 5.89 25.23
C SER A 451 19.09 6.92 24.51
N PHE A 452 18.53 7.56 23.49
CA PHE A 452 19.15 8.66 22.78
C PHE A 452 18.13 9.77 22.52
N LYS A 453 18.63 11.00 22.40
CA LYS A 453 17.84 12.18 22.09
C LYS A 453 18.01 12.56 20.62
N VAL A 454 16.91 12.93 19.98
CA VAL A 454 16.88 13.50 18.63
C VAL A 454 16.37 14.92 18.74
N ARG A 455 17.15 15.85 18.20
CA ARG A 455 16.88 17.28 18.23
C ARG A 455 16.72 17.78 16.81
N ALA A 456 15.52 18.22 16.46
CA ALA A 456 15.20 18.75 15.14
C ALA A 456 14.97 20.26 15.22
N SER A 457 15.41 21.00 14.20
CA SER A 457 15.14 22.42 14.03
C SER A 457 14.96 22.76 12.55
N THR A 458 14.02 23.63 12.23
CA THR A 458 13.74 24.01 10.84
C THR A 458 14.59 25.19 10.38
N MET A 459 14.93 25.21 9.10
CA MET A 459 15.51 26.38 8.40
C MET A 459 14.51 27.02 7.44
N HIS A 460 13.31 26.44 7.30
CA HIS A 460 12.25 26.98 6.46
C HIS A 460 11.69 28.26 7.08
N LYS A 461 11.38 29.23 6.22
CA LYS A 461 10.77 30.52 6.60
C LYS A 461 9.28 30.60 6.28
N ILE A 462 8.70 29.48 5.85
CA ILE A 462 7.29 29.34 5.48
C ILE A 462 6.70 28.10 6.15
N ASN A 463 5.37 28.02 6.22
CA ASN A 463 4.70 26.74 6.44
C ASN A 463 5.01 25.82 5.25
N THR A 464 5.21 24.54 5.52
CA THR A 464 5.61 23.56 4.49
C THR A 464 4.70 22.35 4.49
N GLY A 465 4.81 21.51 3.47
CA GLY A 465 4.40 20.11 3.55
C GLY A 465 5.35 19.28 4.42
N TYR A 466 5.19 17.97 4.40
CA TYR A 466 6.17 17.08 5.03
C TYR A 466 7.36 16.86 4.10
N TYR A 467 8.55 16.97 4.67
CA TYR A 467 9.78 16.47 4.06
C TYR A 467 10.24 15.22 4.79
N PHE A 468 10.98 14.38 4.06
CA PHE A 468 11.35 13.05 4.51
C PHE A 468 12.86 12.86 4.51
N GLY A 469 13.32 12.02 5.44
CA GLY A 469 14.69 11.62 5.64
C GLY A 469 14.73 10.31 6.44
N SER A 470 15.89 9.97 6.99
CA SER A 470 16.07 8.76 7.78
C SER A 470 17.10 8.92 8.90
N LEU A 471 17.00 8.05 9.90
CA LEU A 471 18.00 7.86 10.94
C LEU A 471 18.35 6.37 10.96
N ILE A 472 19.65 6.07 10.88
CA ILE A 472 20.17 4.71 10.81
C ILE A 472 21.14 4.49 11.95
N TRP A 473 20.94 3.42 12.71
CA TRP A 473 21.97 2.87 13.59
C TRP A 473 22.65 1.70 12.88
N THR A 474 23.96 1.78 12.70
CA THR A 474 24.75 0.73 12.04
C THR A 474 25.92 0.26 12.88
N ASP A 475 26.12 -1.05 12.96
CA ASP A 475 27.29 -1.71 13.55
C ASP A 475 28.18 -2.37 12.48
N SER A 476 28.02 -1.97 11.21
CA SER A 476 28.59 -2.57 9.97
C SER A 476 27.96 -3.87 9.48
N VAL A 477 27.14 -4.54 10.29
CA VAL A 477 26.43 -5.78 9.90
C VAL A 477 24.92 -5.52 9.78
N HIS A 478 24.35 -4.90 10.80
CA HIS A 478 22.96 -4.51 10.91
C HIS A 478 22.81 -3.03 10.56
N ASN A 479 21.73 -2.70 9.84
CA ASN A 479 21.30 -1.33 9.58
C ASN A 479 19.87 -1.16 10.11
N VAL A 480 19.74 -0.51 11.25
CA VAL A 480 18.46 -0.26 11.92
C VAL A 480 17.96 1.11 11.48
N THR A 481 17.11 1.14 10.47
CA THR A 481 16.70 2.37 9.78
C THR A 481 15.31 2.78 10.21
N ILE A 482 15.10 4.05 10.58
CA ILE A 482 13.76 4.60 10.81
C ILE A 482 13.50 5.80 9.90
N PRO A 483 12.28 5.95 9.35
CA PRO A 483 11.92 7.15 8.61
C PRO A 483 11.81 8.35 9.57
N VAL A 484 12.23 9.51 9.07
CA VAL A 484 12.10 10.81 9.73
C VAL A 484 11.29 11.72 8.82
N SER A 485 10.14 12.19 9.29
CA SER A 485 9.23 13.07 8.57
C SER A 485 9.04 14.35 9.37
N ALA A 486 9.15 15.51 8.75
CA ALA A 486 9.00 16.79 9.46
C ALA A 486 8.27 17.82 8.61
N ARG A 487 7.38 18.57 9.26
CA ARG A 487 6.64 19.68 8.66
C ARG A 487 6.86 20.95 9.48
N THR A 488 7.28 22.01 8.81
CA THR A 488 7.43 23.34 9.44
C THR A 488 6.07 24.01 9.60
N GLN A 489 5.76 24.47 10.81
CA GLN A 489 4.57 25.28 11.12
C GLN A 489 4.97 26.52 11.93
N ILE A 490 5.12 27.63 11.23
CA ILE A 490 5.33 28.96 11.81
C ILE A 490 3.98 29.50 12.32
N LEU A 491 2.95 29.44 11.46
CA LEU A 491 1.57 29.72 11.83
C LEU A 491 0.85 28.40 12.14
N GLN A 492 0.38 28.26 13.38
CA GLN A 492 -0.43 27.11 13.80
C GLN A 492 -1.87 27.25 13.29
N ASN A 493 -2.55 26.13 13.07
CA ASN A 493 -3.93 26.06 12.60
C ASN A 493 -4.17 26.82 11.28
N TYR A 494 -3.15 26.88 10.43
CA TYR A 494 -3.21 27.48 9.11
C TYR A 494 -3.35 26.39 8.04
N PHE A 495 -4.34 26.56 7.16
CA PHE A 495 -4.54 25.75 5.96
C PHE A 495 -4.31 26.63 4.74
N ASP A 496 -3.43 26.19 3.85
CA ASP A 496 -3.22 26.81 2.55
C ASP A 496 -3.92 25.97 1.50
N GLU A 497 -4.82 26.58 0.74
CA GLU A 497 -5.60 25.90 -0.31
C GLU A 497 -4.89 25.93 -1.67
N ASN A 498 -3.82 26.74 -1.82
CA ASN A 498 -3.18 27.03 -3.10
C ASN A 498 -1.79 26.41 -3.27
#